data_AF-A0A968S8M0-F1
#
_entry.id   AF-A0A968S8M0-F1
#
_cell.length_a   1.000
_cell.length_b   1.000
_cell.length_c   1.000
_cell.angle_alpha   90.00
_cell.angle_beta   90.00
_cell.angle_gamma   90.00
#
_symmetry.space_group_name_H-M   'P 1'
#
loop_
_entity.id
_entity.type
_entity.pdbx_description
1 polymer ?
#
loop_
_entity_poly.entity_id
_entity_poly.type
_entity_poly.pdbx_seq_one_letter_code
_entity_poly.pdbx_strand_id
1 'polypeptide(L)'
;MGVSYSRTLSTWHYGTTTSATTFQDDIAVIASTINGFGYRPDDHGNTAAAATVLGGATQVQGSGIITQTSDVDVFSFITGTGNVSFEINPAAIGNNLDLIAQLWNASGSLVLEANPGNRYDADFTTFLNAGTYFLHVKNNGQYGRVGQYSFVGNVIAPTVEPTAIALASSTYRVGEDGVSIGDTITLTRSGNLSEAVTVTVQLTNGTAIGGSSPLAADTDFDSQPLSITFAANQTTATLSVPIHDDSLVETNETLTLSLLSGSSNVLIGSQVTATLEIVDNDLPSQPPSPLSLLAPQTFGEVGRVQNYAQTTLGTVQTLNFNQTYINPVVFAGPLTQNGSDPAIVRIADITSRGFSFYLQEPSNLDGIHGAESFSYLVVEAGTWQLSDGTVVEVGALTTDTTVAASSWERINFSSDFSEAPVVLSQVQSDNDPGFVRTRQQSLGSDGFQFALEGQENRRSENRGAETVGWLAVTPGQNEAFLAGKTGNSVTHQWYDVAFPTALTGSAPQLLANLASYNGSDPAGLRYQNLDSNRVRLRADEDTTADREIQHISEIVHYLGFGQVGSLEGTALSTDPLPTSASDVLGLSSTTAAFNSVAAIA
;
A
#
# COMPACT_ATOMS: atom_id res chain seq x y z
N MET A 1 45.36 31.52 -16.86
CA MET A 1 44.92 32.68 -16.05
C MET A 1 45.80 33.91 -16.28
N GLY A 2 45.24 34.98 -16.86
CA GLY A 2 45.90 36.29 -16.91
C GLY A 2 45.29 37.25 -15.90
N VAL A 3 45.95 37.48 -14.76
CA VAL A 3 45.60 38.61 -13.89
C VAL A 3 46.14 39.87 -14.56
N SER A 4 45.27 40.72 -15.06
CA SER A 4 45.68 42.06 -15.47
C SER A 4 45.50 42.97 -14.26
N TYR A 5 46.62 43.38 -13.65
CA TYR A 5 46.70 44.19 -12.42
C TYR A 5 45.89 45.51 -12.44
N SER A 6 45.29 45.87 -13.57
CA SER A 6 44.53 47.10 -13.80
C SER A 6 43.23 46.93 -14.57
N ARG A 7 42.71 45.71 -14.78
CA ARG A 7 41.39 45.50 -15.41
C ARG A 7 40.41 44.89 -14.41
N THR A 8 39.16 45.29 -14.58
CA THR A 8 37.99 44.82 -13.83
C THR A 8 37.55 43.41 -14.22
N LEU A 9 38.03 42.86 -15.34
CA LEU A 9 37.72 41.50 -15.80
C LEU A 9 39.00 40.72 -16.09
N SER A 10 39.09 39.51 -15.54
CA SER A 10 40.13 38.52 -15.83
C SER A 10 39.64 37.55 -16.91
N THR A 11 40.57 36.94 -17.65
CA THR A 11 40.25 35.98 -18.72
C THR A 11 40.96 34.65 -18.52
N TRP A 12 40.31 33.60 -19.01
CA TRP A 12 40.89 32.28 -19.23
C TRP A 12 41.52 32.22 -20.62
N HIS A 13 42.59 31.44 -20.78
CA HIS A 13 43.21 31.26 -22.09
C HIS A 13 42.48 30.20 -22.91
N TYR A 14 42.18 30.54 -24.16
CA TYR A 14 41.62 29.63 -25.16
C TYR A 14 42.29 29.92 -26.49
N GLY A 15 43.35 29.18 -26.80
CA GLY A 15 44.19 29.50 -27.95
C GLY A 15 45.49 28.72 -28.00
N THR A 16 46.34 29.11 -28.94
CA THR A 16 47.69 28.54 -29.04
C THR A 16 48.60 29.10 -27.95
N THR A 17 49.48 28.25 -27.44
CA THR A 17 50.34 28.56 -26.31
C THR A 17 51.78 28.80 -26.77
N THR A 18 52.66 27.82 -26.55
CA THR A 18 54.10 27.87 -26.81
C THR A 18 54.47 27.56 -28.26
N SER A 19 53.51 27.11 -29.08
CA SER A 19 53.69 26.89 -30.51
C SER A 19 52.39 27.13 -31.28
N ALA A 20 52.49 27.40 -32.58
CA ALA A 20 51.33 27.58 -33.46
C ALA A 20 50.45 26.32 -33.61
N THR A 21 50.92 25.16 -33.11
CA THR A 21 50.22 23.88 -33.19
C THR A 21 49.72 23.37 -31.84
N THR A 22 50.15 23.98 -30.73
CA THR A 22 49.77 23.53 -29.38
C THR A 22 48.65 24.43 -28.85
N PHE A 23 47.43 23.91 -28.86
CA PHE A 23 46.23 24.59 -28.38
C PHE A 23 45.99 24.27 -26.89
N GLN A 24 45.60 25.25 -26.09
CA GLN A 24 45.21 25.10 -24.70
C GLN A 24 43.86 25.77 -24.47
N ASP A 25 42.99 25.00 -23.82
CA ASP A 25 41.72 25.41 -23.25
C ASP A 25 41.89 25.36 -21.73
N ASP A 26 42.08 26.52 -21.09
CA ASP A 26 42.36 26.60 -19.65
C ASP A 26 41.25 25.95 -18.82
N ILE A 27 39.99 26.19 -19.17
CA ILE A 27 38.85 25.65 -18.43
C ILE A 27 38.76 24.14 -18.60
N ALA A 28 38.89 23.60 -19.82
CA ALA A 28 38.85 22.16 -20.05
C ALA A 28 40.03 21.44 -19.36
N VAL A 29 41.21 22.08 -19.30
CA VAL A 29 42.36 21.55 -18.57
C VAL A 29 42.11 21.57 -17.06
N ILE A 30 41.53 22.64 -16.51
CA ILE A 30 41.27 22.76 -15.06
C ILE A 30 40.17 21.80 -14.62
N ALA A 31 39.06 21.74 -15.35
CA ALA A 31 37.93 20.86 -15.06
C ALA A 31 38.15 19.40 -15.49
N SER A 32 39.34 19.08 -16.02
CA SER A 32 39.72 17.72 -16.42
C SER A 32 39.75 16.77 -15.22
N THR A 33 39.29 15.54 -15.44
CA THR A 33 39.37 14.45 -14.47
C THR A 33 40.80 14.16 -13.98
N ILE A 34 41.82 14.55 -14.75
CA ILE A 34 43.24 14.43 -14.38
C ILE A 34 43.57 15.19 -13.09
N ASN A 35 42.90 16.31 -12.81
CA ASN A 35 43.12 17.09 -11.59
C ASN A 35 42.37 16.55 -10.37
N GLY A 36 41.55 15.50 -10.53
CA GLY A 36 40.76 14.91 -9.45
C GLY A 36 39.54 15.72 -9.03
N PHE A 37 39.20 16.80 -9.75
CA PHE A 37 37.99 17.60 -9.55
C PHE A 37 37.48 18.17 -10.89
N GLY A 38 36.18 18.40 -11.00
CA GLY A 38 35.51 18.94 -12.19
C GLY A 38 34.99 20.36 -11.99
N TYR A 39 33.99 20.75 -12.79
CA TYR A 39 33.22 21.97 -12.53
C TYR A 39 32.55 21.90 -11.15
N ARG A 40 32.27 23.08 -10.57
CA ARG A 40 31.41 23.14 -9.40
C ARG A 40 30.01 22.65 -9.78
N PRO A 41 29.30 21.97 -8.86
CA PRO A 41 27.88 21.71 -9.05
C PRO A 41 27.11 23.01 -9.28
N ASP A 42 26.07 22.93 -10.11
CA ASP A 42 25.11 24.01 -10.36
C ASP A 42 24.39 24.38 -9.04
N ASP A 43 24.36 25.66 -8.69
CA ASP A 43 23.74 26.16 -7.46
C ASP A 43 22.31 26.68 -7.65
N HIS A 44 21.90 26.98 -8.89
CA HIS A 44 20.55 27.44 -9.21
C HIS A 44 20.05 26.90 -10.54
N GLY A 45 18.84 26.35 -10.54
CA GLY A 45 18.31 25.68 -11.72
C GLY A 45 18.12 26.57 -12.95
N ASN A 46 18.36 25.96 -14.11
CA ASN A 46 18.36 26.58 -15.44
C ASN A 46 16.97 26.88 -16.06
N THR A 47 15.88 26.64 -15.33
CA THR A 47 14.51 26.75 -15.86
C THR A 47 13.57 27.43 -14.86
N ALA A 48 12.45 27.96 -15.34
CA ALA A 48 11.40 28.52 -14.48
C ALA A 48 10.86 27.51 -13.45
N ALA A 49 10.80 26.22 -13.81
CA ALA A 49 10.36 25.15 -12.91
C ALA A 49 11.37 24.86 -11.79
N ALA A 50 12.66 25.08 -12.05
CA ALA A 50 13.74 24.89 -11.08
C ALA A 50 14.20 26.22 -10.43
N ALA A 51 13.39 27.28 -10.57
CA ALA A 51 13.76 28.61 -10.14
C ALA A 51 13.85 28.72 -8.61
N THR A 52 14.91 29.37 -8.12
CA THR A 52 15.05 29.68 -6.69
C THR A 52 14.08 30.79 -6.29
N VAL A 53 13.23 30.52 -5.30
CA VAL A 53 12.19 31.47 -4.86
C VAL A 53 12.80 32.57 -4.00
N LEU A 54 12.59 33.82 -4.39
CA LEU A 54 13.03 34.98 -3.62
C LEU A 54 11.97 35.40 -2.60
N GLY A 55 12.36 35.48 -1.33
CA GLY A 55 11.53 36.04 -0.27
C GLY A 55 11.74 37.54 -0.11
N GLY A 56 10.67 38.27 0.22
CA GLY A 56 10.71 39.69 0.59
C GLY A 56 9.58 40.51 -0.03
N ALA A 57 8.93 41.35 0.79
CA ALA A 57 7.74 42.11 0.36
C ALA A 57 8.08 43.32 -0.52
N THR A 58 9.18 44.02 -0.27
CA THR A 58 9.56 45.24 -1.00
C THR A 58 10.99 45.20 -1.53
N GLN A 59 11.78 44.24 -1.06
CA GLN A 59 13.15 44.03 -1.47
C GLN A 59 13.45 42.54 -1.46
N VAL A 60 14.14 42.08 -2.50
CA VAL A 60 14.64 40.73 -2.65
C VAL A 60 16.15 40.79 -2.87
N GLN A 61 16.86 39.73 -2.51
CA GLN A 61 18.31 39.65 -2.67
C GLN A 61 18.73 38.21 -2.92
N GLY A 62 19.86 38.02 -3.58
CA GLY A 62 20.40 36.70 -3.89
C GLY A 62 21.84 36.77 -4.37
N SER A 63 22.42 35.59 -4.59
CA SER A 63 23.79 35.40 -5.08
C SER A 63 23.90 34.01 -5.65
N GLY A 64 24.79 33.82 -6.63
CA GLY A 64 25.02 32.52 -7.24
C GLY A 64 26.38 32.44 -7.94
N ILE A 65 26.64 31.32 -8.60
CA ILE A 65 27.86 31.06 -9.36
C ILE A 65 27.50 30.50 -10.73
N ILE A 66 27.70 31.31 -11.77
CA ILE A 66 27.67 30.81 -13.15
C ILE A 66 28.88 29.92 -13.35
N THR A 67 28.68 28.60 -13.41
CA THR A 67 29.75 27.59 -13.43
C THR A 67 30.25 27.29 -14.83
N GLN A 68 29.39 27.44 -15.85
CA GLN A 68 29.66 27.12 -17.25
C GLN A 68 29.05 28.16 -18.20
N THR A 69 29.46 28.18 -19.47
CA THR A 69 28.91 29.12 -20.46
C THR A 69 27.44 28.86 -20.80
N SER A 70 26.96 27.62 -20.61
CA SER A 70 25.55 27.25 -20.78
C SER A 70 24.70 27.53 -19.55
N ASP A 71 25.32 27.92 -18.44
CA ASP A 71 24.68 28.05 -17.14
C ASP A 71 23.87 29.34 -17.02
N VAL A 72 22.68 29.21 -16.43
CA VAL A 72 21.66 30.23 -16.26
C VAL A 72 21.01 30.02 -14.91
N ASP A 73 21.20 30.95 -13.99
CA ASP A 73 20.56 30.86 -12.69
C ASP A 73 19.20 31.53 -12.76
N VAL A 74 18.13 30.79 -12.46
CA VAL A 74 16.76 31.32 -12.51
C VAL A 74 16.23 31.56 -11.10
N PHE A 75 15.69 32.75 -10.87
CA PHE A 75 15.04 33.13 -9.62
C PHE A 75 13.60 33.57 -9.87
N SER A 76 12.66 33.16 -9.02
CA SER A 76 11.27 33.61 -9.10
C SER A 76 10.96 34.64 -8.01
N PHE A 77 10.14 35.64 -8.33
CA PHE A 77 9.64 36.61 -7.36
C PHE A 77 8.23 37.08 -7.75
N ILE A 78 7.52 37.62 -6.76
CA ILE A 78 6.23 38.28 -6.98
C ILE A 78 6.36 39.76 -6.71
N THR A 79 5.66 40.54 -7.52
CA THR A 79 5.51 41.98 -7.33
C THR A 79 4.04 42.36 -7.45
N GLY A 80 3.63 43.41 -6.75
CA GLY A 80 2.46 44.20 -7.09
C GLY A 80 2.71 45.07 -8.34
N THR A 81 1.69 45.80 -8.77
CA THR A 81 1.80 46.71 -9.92
C THR A 81 2.67 47.91 -9.57
N GLY A 82 3.73 48.15 -10.34
CA GLY A 82 4.58 49.32 -10.21
C GLY A 82 6.00 49.10 -10.76
N ASN A 83 6.91 50.02 -10.44
CA ASN A 83 8.30 49.94 -10.89
C ASN A 83 9.10 48.94 -10.04
N VAL A 84 9.65 47.93 -10.70
CA VAL A 84 10.59 46.97 -10.13
C VAL A 84 11.99 47.29 -10.66
N SER A 85 13.00 47.10 -9.82
CA SER A 85 14.41 47.31 -10.19
C SER A 85 15.27 46.17 -9.68
N PHE A 86 16.33 45.84 -10.41
CA PHE A 86 17.38 44.92 -9.98
C PHE A 86 18.75 45.50 -10.30
N GLU A 87 19.69 45.28 -9.39
CA GLU A 87 21.12 45.55 -9.54
C GLU A 87 21.88 44.25 -9.29
N ILE A 88 22.51 43.71 -10.33
CA ILE A 88 23.25 42.44 -10.31
C ILE A 88 24.72 42.72 -10.53
N ASN A 89 25.53 42.41 -9.52
CA ASN A 89 26.94 42.72 -9.46
C ASN A 89 27.79 41.44 -9.46
N PRO A 90 28.77 41.30 -10.36
CA PRO A 90 29.74 40.22 -10.29
C PRO A 90 30.68 40.45 -9.09
N ALA A 91 31.44 39.42 -8.71
CA ALA A 91 32.43 39.53 -7.63
C ALA A 91 33.39 40.71 -7.83
N ALA A 92 33.53 41.57 -6.81
CA ALA A 92 34.33 42.80 -6.91
C ALA A 92 35.84 42.55 -7.17
N ILE A 93 36.36 41.37 -6.80
CA ILE A 93 37.76 40.99 -6.94
C ILE A 93 37.83 39.67 -7.71
N GLY A 94 38.70 39.61 -8.72
CA GLY A 94 38.91 38.39 -9.51
C GLY A 94 37.73 38.05 -10.42
N ASN A 95 36.93 39.04 -10.83
CA ASN A 95 35.80 38.82 -11.72
C ASN A 95 36.25 38.21 -13.05
N ASN A 96 35.63 37.11 -13.44
CA ASN A 96 35.73 36.53 -14.78
C ASN A 96 34.39 36.58 -15.54
N LEU A 97 33.31 36.95 -14.85
CA LEU A 97 31.94 36.95 -15.33
C LEU A 97 31.58 38.29 -16.00
N ASP A 98 30.92 38.17 -17.15
CA ASP A 98 30.32 39.26 -17.92
C ASP A 98 28.82 38.96 -18.00
N LEU A 99 28.04 39.66 -17.17
CA LEU A 99 26.65 39.32 -16.85
C LEU A 99 25.65 39.82 -17.88
N ILE A 100 24.64 38.99 -18.12
CA ILE A 100 23.37 39.37 -18.69
C ILE A 100 22.27 39.04 -17.68
N ALA A 101 21.37 39.99 -17.45
CA ALA A 101 20.13 39.75 -16.71
C ALA A 101 18.94 39.80 -17.67
N GLN A 102 18.08 38.78 -17.63
CA GLN A 102 16.81 38.78 -18.36
C GLN A 102 15.65 38.65 -17.39
N LEU A 103 14.58 39.38 -17.66
CA LEU A 103 13.33 39.30 -16.94
C LEU A 103 12.28 38.63 -17.81
N TRP A 104 11.68 37.55 -17.31
CA TRP A 104 10.66 36.76 -17.98
C TRP A 104 9.35 36.80 -17.18
N ASN A 105 8.22 36.78 -17.86
CA ASN A 105 6.90 36.68 -17.22
C ASN A 105 6.49 35.21 -16.99
N ALA A 106 5.42 34.99 -16.24
CA ALA A 106 4.89 33.65 -15.97
C ALA A 106 4.45 32.85 -17.21
N SER A 107 4.21 33.51 -18.35
CA SER A 107 3.89 32.82 -19.61
C SER A 107 5.14 32.44 -20.43
N GLY A 108 6.33 32.57 -19.86
CA GLY A 108 7.59 32.24 -20.54
C GLY A 108 7.96 33.22 -21.66
N SER A 109 7.46 34.46 -21.60
CA SER A 109 7.83 35.52 -22.55
C SER A 109 8.85 36.47 -21.93
N LEU A 110 9.89 36.80 -22.69
CA LEU A 110 10.89 37.79 -22.29
C LEU A 110 10.23 39.18 -22.19
N VAL A 111 10.36 39.79 -21.01
CA VAL A 111 9.88 41.15 -20.72
C VAL A 111 10.98 42.16 -21.05
N LEU A 112 12.21 41.89 -20.61
CA LEU A 112 13.36 42.79 -20.77
C LEU A 112 14.68 42.01 -20.65
N GLU A 113 15.72 42.47 -21.37
CA GLU A 113 17.11 42.04 -21.20
C GLU A 113 17.98 43.27 -20.87
N ALA A 114 18.86 43.10 -19.87
CA ALA A 114 19.91 44.04 -19.51
C ALA A 114 21.27 43.40 -19.82
N ASN A 115 21.92 43.91 -20.87
CA ASN A 115 23.26 43.51 -21.32
C ASN A 115 24.09 44.77 -21.66
N PRO A 116 24.68 45.44 -20.65
CA PRO A 116 25.38 46.70 -20.86
C PRO A 116 26.69 46.51 -21.63
N GLY A 117 26.84 47.12 -22.82
CA GLY A 117 28.00 46.91 -23.68
C GLY A 117 29.35 47.49 -23.19
N ASN A 118 29.37 48.20 -22.05
CA ASN A 118 30.55 48.84 -21.48
C ASN A 118 30.77 48.52 -19.99
N ARG A 119 30.03 47.57 -19.44
CA ARG A 119 30.06 47.17 -18.04
C ARG A 119 30.00 45.65 -17.93
N TYR A 120 30.22 45.11 -16.74
CA TYR A 120 30.16 43.67 -16.48
C TYR A 120 29.07 43.30 -15.47
N ASP A 121 28.49 44.29 -14.81
CA ASP A 121 27.24 44.26 -14.05
C ASP A 121 26.04 44.41 -14.99
N ALA A 122 24.87 44.04 -14.47
CA ALA A 122 23.59 44.26 -15.14
C ALA A 122 22.61 44.92 -14.17
N ASP A 123 21.92 45.96 -14.62
CA ASP A 123 20.89 46.63 -13.85
C ASP A 123 19.71 47.00 -14.75
N PHE A 124 18.52 47.05 -14.17
CA PHE A 124 17.33 47.54 -14.87
C PHE A 124 16.29 48.10 -13.91
N THR A 125 15.40 48.93 -14.45
CA THR A 125 14.15 49.34 -13.82
C THR A 125 13.03 49.27 -14.87
N THR A 126 11.93 48.61 -14.54
CA THR A 126 10.79 48.45 -15.45
C THR A 126 9.46 48.45 -14.70
N PHE A 127 8.39 48.89 -15.36
CA PHE A 127 7.04 48.83 -14.80
C PHE A 127 6.45 47.46 -15.06
N LEU A 128 6.01 46.78 -13.99
CA LEU A 128 5.37 45.48 -14.06
C LEU A 128 3.93 45.57 -13.54
N ASN A 129 3.06 44.73 -14.10
CA ASN A 129 1.77 44.46 -13.49
C ASN A 129 1.96 43.49 -12.32
N ALA A 130 0.99 43.43 -11.42
CA ALA A 130 1.01 42.45 -10.35
C ALA A 130 1.09 41.01 -10.92
N GLY A 131 1.99 40.20 -10.37
CA GLY A 131 2.16 38.81 -10.80
C GLY A 131 3.54 38.23 -10.48
N THR A 132 3.75 36.99 -10.97
CA THR A 132 4.99 36.23 -10.84
C THR A 132 5.91 36.49 -12.04
N TYR A 133 7.19 36.72 -11.75
CA TYR A 133 8.24 36.97 -12.74
C TYR A 133 9.49 36.17 -12.40
N PHE A 134 10.34 35.99 -13.41
CA PHE A 134 11.58 35.22 -13.31
C PHE A 134 12.77 36.08 -13.72
N LEU A 135 13.74 36.23 -12.84
CA LEU A 135 15.05 36.81 -13.13
C LEU A 135 15.98 35.68 -13.57
N HIS A 136 16.48 35.76 -14.79
CA HIS A 136 17.52 34.87 -15.30
C HIS A 136 18.84 35.63 -15.24
N VAL A 137 19.83 35.06 -14.55
CA VAL A 137 21.19 35.58 -14.47
C VAL A 137 22.09 34.64 -15.25
N LYS A 138 22.83 35.16 -16.23
CA LYS A 138 23.69 34.34 -17.09
C LYS A 138 24.91 35.11 -17.58
N ASN A 139 25.80 34.41 -18.26
CA ASN A 139 26.92 35.04 -18.96
C ASN A 139 26.56 35.47 -20.39
N ASN A 140 27.40 36.31 -20.98
CA ASN A 140 27.23 36.82 -22.36
C ASN A 140 27.57 35.82 -23.48
N GLY A 141 27.84 34.55 -23.16
CA GLY A 141 28.16 33.49 -24.10
C GLY A 141 29.62 33.44 -24.55
N GLN A 142 30.48 34.38 -24.11
CA GLN A 142 31.91 34.29 -24.42
C GLN A 142 32.61 33.24 -23.57
N TYR A 143 33.64 32.62 -24.14
CA TYR A 143 34.43 31.58 -23.46
C TYR A 143 34.96 32.07 -22.11
N GLY A 144 34.72 31.27 -21.07
CA GLY A 144 35.22 31.50 -19.72
C GLY A 144 34.64 32.70 -19.00
N ARG A 145 33.50 33.24 -19.45
CA ARG A 145 32.71 34.21 -18.70
C ARG A 145 31.88 33.52 -17.63
N VAL A 146 32.57 33.03 -16.61
CA VAL A 146 31.99 32.28 -15.48
C VAL A 146 32.44 32.93 -14.18
N GLY A 147 31.66 32.82 -13.11
CA GLY A 147 32.03 33.42 -11.83
C GLY A 147 30.85 33.69 -10.91
N GLN A 148 31.17 34.29 -9.77
CA GLN A 148 30.19 34.58 -8.71
C GLN A 148 29.54 35.95 -8.93
N TYR A 149 28.29 36.07 -8.51
CA TYR A 149 27.57 37.35 -8.50
C TYR A 149 26.67 37.46 -7.25
N SER A 150 26.18 38.67 -7.02
CA SER A 150 25.15 38.97 -6.01
C SER A 150 24.20 40.03 -6.55
N PHE A 151 22.98 40.10 -6.04
CA PHE A 151 22.03 41.12 -6.45
C PHE A 151 21.13 41.60 -5.32
N VAL A 152 20.62 42.81 -5.51
CA VAL A 152 19.49 43.36 -4.75
C VAL A 152 18.44 43.82 -5.76
N GLY A 153 17.19 43.47 -5.51
CA GLY A 153 16.04 43.92 -6.28
C GLY A 153 15.04 44.64 -5.40
N ASN A 154 14.50 45.77 -5.86
CA ASN A 154 13.35 46.41 -5.22
C ASN A 154 12.10 46.00 -5.98
N VAL A 155 11.17 45.37 -5.27
CA VAL A 155 9.88 44.89 -5.79
C VAL A 155 8.74 45.65 -5.12
N ILE A 156 7.55 45.60 -5.71
CA ILE A 156 6.38 46.22 -5.10
C ILE A 156 5.67 45.19 -4.24
N ALA A 157 5.36 45.55 -2.99
CA ALA A 157 4.56 44.70 -2.12
C ALA A 157 3.20 44.41 -2.78
N PRO A 158 2.81 43.15 -2.96
CA PRO A 158 1.49 42.79 -3.44
C PRO A 158 0.41 43.35 -2.49
N THR A 159 -0.71 43.82 -3.04
CA THR A 159 -1.87 44.26 -2.23
C THR A 159 -2.62 43.08 -1.59
N VAL A 160 -2.28 41.86 -1.99
CA VAL A 160 -2.81 40.59 -1.51
C VAL A 160 -1.62 39.64 -1.39
N GLU A 161 -1.39 39.06 -0.21
CA GLU A 161 -0.30 38.08 -0.01
C GLU A 161 -0.42 36.94 -1.02
N PRO A 162 0.62 36.60 -1.80
CA PRO A 162 0.51 35.57 -2.82
C PRO A 162 0.25 34.19 -2.21
N THR A 163 -0.51 33.33 -2.89
CA THR A 163 -0.71 31.95 -2.43
C THR A 163 0.59 31.18 -2.60
N ALA A 164 1.11 30.56 -1.54
CA ALA A 164 2.28 29.68 -1.60
C ALA A 164 1.93 28.24 -1.17
N ILE A 165 2.37 27.25 -1.96
CA ILE A 165 2.16 25.82 -1.71
C ILE A 165 3.49 25.10 -1.51
N ALA A 166 3.65 24.35 -0.42
CA ALA A 166 4.85 23.57 -0.14
C ALA A 166 4.49 22.18 0.41
N LEU A 167 5.36 21.19 0.20
CA LEU A 167 5.30 19.92 0.93
C LEU A 167 5.63 20.19 2.41
N ALA A 168 4.93 19.52 3.33
CA ALA A 168 5.12 19.72 4.77
C ALA A 168 6.47 19.16 5.28
N SER A 169 6.99 18.13 4.63
CA SER A 169 8.24 17.44 4.91
C SER A 169 9.03 17.19 3.62
N SER A 170 10.35 17.04 3.75
CA SER A 170 11.26 16.62 2.67
C SER A 170 11.29 15.10 2.45
N THR A 171 10.75 14.32 3.38
CA THR A 171 10.73 12.85 3.33
C THR A 171 9.42 12.29 3.86
N TYR A 172 8.91 11.26 3.20
CA TYR A 172 7.73 10.49 3.61
C TYR A 172 7.98 9.00 3.42
N ARG A 173 7.16 8.16 4.06
CA ARG A 173 7.22 6.70 3.96
C ARG A 173 5.82 6.16 3.75
N VAL A 174 5.68 5.18 2.86
CA VAL A 174 4.45 4.44 2.60
C VAL A 174 4.79 2.96 2.56
N GLY A 175 3.89 2.11 3.01
CA GLY A 175 3.99 0.67 2.73
C GLY A 175 3.67 0.41 1.27
N GLU A 176 4.11 -0.72 0.76
CA GLU A 176 3.72 -1.20 -0.57
C GLU A 176 2.20 -1.37 -0.70
N ASP A 177 1.53 -1.66 0.43
CA ASP A 177 0.07 -1.64 0.62
C ASP A 177 -0.60 -0.25 0.42
N GLY A 178 0.17 0.79 0.11
CA GLY A 178 -0.29 2.16 -0.09
C GLY A 178 -0.61 2.91 1.21
N VAL A 179 -0.36 2.33 2.38
CA VAL A 179 -0.65 2.95 3.68
C VAL A 179 0.53 3.80 4.15
N SER A 180 0.28 5.06 4.53
CA SER A 180 1.35 5.94 5.04
C SER A 180 1.97 5.39 6.33
N ILE A 181 3.30 5.31 6.38
CA ILE A 181 4.06 4.88 7.56
C ILE A 181 4.58 6.13 8.28
N GLY A 182 3.90 6.52 9.36
CA GLY A 182 4.22 7.73 10.12
C GLY A 182 3.42 8.93 9.62
N ASP A 183 4.11 9.99 9.16
CA ASP A 183 3.45 11.20 8.70
C ASP A 183 2.79 11.01 7.33
N THR A 184 1.54 11.46 7.20
CA THR A 184 0.83 11.48 5.93
C THR A 184 1.43 12.51 4.97
N ILE A 185 1.43 12.19 3.67
CA ILE A 185 1.95 13.12 2.65
C ILE A 185 1.04 14.36 2.60
N THR A 186 1.54 15.47 3.14
CA THR A 186 0.76 16.69 3.37
C THR A 186 1.36 17.85 2.59
N LEU A 187 0.51 18.60 1.90
CA LEU A 187 0.83 19.88 1.29
C LEU A 187 0.25 20.99 2.16
N THR A 188 1.01 22.07 2.32
CA THR A 188 0.63 23.26 3.07
C THR A 188 0.39 24.43 2.12
N ARG A 189 -0.61 25.25 2.43
CA ARG A 189 -0.98 26.47 1.72
C ARG A 189 -0.90 27.66 2.66
N SER A 190 -0.22 28.71 2.23
CA SER A 190 -0.07 29.99 2.95
C SER A 190 -0.31 31.19 2.04
N GLY A 191 -0.35 32.39 2.63
CA GLY A 191 -0.65 33.64 1.93
C GLY A 191 -2.15 33.82 1.68
N ASN A 192 -2.57 34.15 0.45
CA ASN A 192 -3.98 34.31 0.14
C ASN A 192 -4.73 32.98 0.07
N LEU A 193 -5.76 32.86 0.89
CA LEU A 193 -6.61 31.68 0.95
C LEU A 193 -8.00 31.91 0.33
N SER A 194 -8.32 33.11 -0.16
CA SER A 194 -9.69 33.51 -0.52
C SER A 194 -10.32 32.71 -1.65
N GLU A 195 -9.52 32.15 -2.55
CA GLU A 195 -9.96 31.39 -3.72
C GLU A 195 -9.43 29.97 -3.70
N ALA A 196 -10.08 29.04 -4.43
CA ALA A 196 -9.56 27.69 -4.59
C ALA A 196 -8.30 27.70 -5.48
N VAL A 197 -7.36 26.80 -5.20
CA VAL A 197 -6.11 26.65 -5.96
C VAL A 197 -5.85 25.17 -6.23
N THR A 198 -5.43 24.85 -7.45
CA THR A 198 -4.99 23.50 -7.84
C THR A 198 -3.50 23.51 -8.14
N VAL A 199 -2.79 22.51 -7.63
CA VAL A 199 -1.37 22.23 -7.89
C VAL A 199 -1.25 20.81 -8.46
N THR A 200 -0.26 20.59 -9.31
CA THR A 200 0.08 19.26 -9.81
C THR A 200 1.31 18.74 -9.09
N VAL A 201 1.27 17.49 -8.65
CA VAL A 201 2.41 16.77 -8.11
C VAL A 201 2.88 15.79 -9.19
N GLN A 202 4.07 16.04 -9.72
CA GLN A 202 4.75 15.11 -10.61
C GLN A 202 5.43 14.03 -9.78
N LEU A 203 5.20 12.78 -10.17
CA LEU A 203 5.90 11.62 -9.64
C LEU A 203 7.04 11.28 -10.61
N THR A 204 8.24 11.03 -10.08
CA THR A 204 9.41 10.71 -10.90
C THR A 204 10.18 9.59 -10.24
N ASN A 205 10.59 8.61 -11.04
CA ASN A 205 11.33 7.43 -10.59
C ASN A 205 12.56 7.83 -9.76
N GLY A 206 12.82 7.06 -8.71
CA GLY A 206 14.09 7.05 -7.99
C GLY A 206 14.74 5.69 -8.19
N THR A 207 14.77 4.87 -7.14
CA THR A 207 14.99 3.42 -7.30
C THR A 207 13.70 2.71 -7.73
N ALA A 208 12.54 3.21 -7.28
CA ALA A 208 11.23 2.78 -7.72
C ALA A 208 10.97 3.18 -9.19
N ILE A 209 10.44 2.26 -9.98
CA ILE A 209 10.03 2.37 -11.37
C ILE A 209 8.51 2.58 -11.49
N GLY A 210 8.12 3.81 -11.88
CA GLY A 210 6.73 4.12 -12.17
C GLY A 210 6.24 3.57 -13.51
N GLY A 211 5.00 3.10 -13.55
CA GLY A 211 4.27 2.62 -14.73
C GLY A 211 3.04 3.47 -15.07
N SER A 212 2.20 2.99 -15.98
CA SER A 212 0.87 3.56 -16.25
C SER A 212 -0.15 2.44 -16.20
N SER A 213 -1.28 2.65 -15.53
CA SER A 213 -2.31 1.60 -15.34
C SER A 213 -2.81 1.01 -16.67
N PRO A 214 -2.92 -0.33 -16.82
CA PRO A 214 -2.55 -1.35 -15.82
C PRO A 214 -1.03 -1.44 -15.67
N LEU A 215 -0.57 -1.45 -14.42
CA LEU A 215 0.84 -1.50 -14.07
C LEU A 215 1.45 -2.84 -14.54
N ALA A 216 2.70 -2.77 -15.00
CA ALA A 216 3.44 -3.96 -15.42
C ALA A 216 4.00 -4.66 -14.19
N ALA A 217 4.39 -5.93 -14.31
CA ALA A 217 4.84 -6.75 -13.18
C ALA A 217 6.12 -6.24 -12.47
N ASP A 218 6.85 -5.28 -13.06
CA ASP A 218 8.07 -4.69 -12.49
C ASP A 218 7.88 -3.17 -12.31
N THR A 219 6.69 -2.73 -11.88
CA THR A 219 6.42 -1.30 -11.64
C THR A 219 5.71 -1.09 -10.32
N ASP A 220 6.24 -0.20 -9.49
CA ASP A 220 5.90 -0.11 -8.06
C ASP A 220 4.96 1.07 -7.77
N PHE A 221 4.69 1.94 -8.75
CA PHE A 221 3.67 3.00 -8.62
C PHE A 221 3.09 3.49 -9.95
N ASP A 222 1.93 4.15 -9.90
CA ASP A 222 1.39 4.86 -11.07
C ASP A 222 2.07 6.23 -11.23
N SER A 223 2.81 6.40 -12.32
CA SER A 223 3.57 7.63 -12.63
C SER A 223 2.73 8.80 -13.15
N GLN A 224 1.41 8.63 -13.28
CA GLN A 224 0.53 9.72 -13.71
C GLN A 224 0.57 10.92 -12.75
N PRO A 225 0.70 12.17 -13.25
CA PRO A 225 0.72 13.35 -12.39
C PRO A 225 -0.57 13.53 -11.60
N LEU A 226 -0.45 13.80 -10.30
CA LEU A 226 -1.59 13.93 -9.38
C LEU A 226 -2.00 15.39 -9.22
N SER A 227 -3.31 15.68 -9.28
CA SER A 227 -3.82 17.04 -9.08
C SER A 227 -4.45 17.21 -7.70
N ILE A 228 -3.93 18.15 -6.91
CA ILE A 228 -4.45 18.47 -5.57
C ILE A 228 -5.10 19.83 -5.57
N THR A 229 -6.33 19.90 -5.08
CA THR A 229 -7.10 21.15 -4.97
C THR A 229 -7.27 21.55 -3.52
N PHE A 230 -6.84 22.77 -3.19
CA PHE A 230 -7.19 23.46 -1.96
C PHE A 230 -8.45 24.26 -2.20
N ALA A 231 -9.52 23.99 -1.45
CA ALA A 231 -10.69 24.86 -1.43
C ALA A 231 -10.33 26.25 -0.87
N ALA A 232 -11.22 27.23 -1.06
CA ALA A 232 -11.07 28.53 -0.41
C ALA A 232 -10.98 28.35 1.12
N ASN A 233 -10.04 29.04 1.73
CA ASN A 233 -9.68 29.02 3.15
C ASN A 233 -9.05 27.72 3.67
N GLN A 234 -8.81 26.73 2.80
CA GLN A 234 -8.12 25.49 3.18
C GLN A 234 -6.60 25.72 3.21
N THR A 235 -5.96 25.37 4.33
CA THR A 235 -4.51 25.56 4.54
C THR A 235 -3.69 24.28 4.38
N THR A 236 -4.31 23.11 4.36
CA THR A 236 -3.64 21.81 4.20
C THR A 236 -4.43 20.89 3.27
N ALA A 237 -3.74 20.07 2.49
CA ALA A 237 -4.33 19.00 1.70
C ALA A 237 -3.43 17.77 1.76
N THR A 238 -4.03 16.58 1.78
CA THR A 238 -3.32 15.31 1.77
C THR A 238 -3.20 14.77 0.35
N LEU A 239 -2.06 14.18 0.02
CA LEU A 239 -1.80 13.48 -1.23
C LEU A 239 -1.80 11.97 -0.95
N SER A 240 -2.50 11.20 -1.78
CA SER A 240 -2.36 9.74 -1.83
C SER A 240 -1.65 9.39 -3.14
N VAL A 241 -0.56 8.62 -3.04
CA VAL A 241 0.19 8.12 -4.20
C VAL A 241 -0.28 6.69 -4.46
N PRO A 242 -0.77 6.35 -5.66
CA PRO A 242 -1.13 4.98 -5.99
C PRO A 242 0.13 4.11 -6.09
N ILE A 243 0.32 3.24 -5.12
CA ILE A 243 1.41 2.25 -5.06
C ILE A 243 0.91 0.93 -5.67
N HIS A 244 1.80 0.21 -6.36
CA HIS A 244 1.56 -1.16 -6.79
C HIS A 244 2.03 -2.07 -5.67
N ASP A 245 1.09 -2.67 -4.96
CA ASP A 245 1.37 -3.74 -3.99
C ASP A 245 1.49 -5.03 -4.79
N ASP A 246 2.66 -5.67 -4.75
CA ASP A 246 2.84 -6.97 -5.37
C ASP A 246 3.22 -8.08 -4.38
N SER A 247 4.08 -9.01 -4.78
CA SER A 247 4.52 -10.13 -3.93
C SER A 247 6.02 -10.43 -4.11
N LEU A 248 6.69 -9.59 -4.88
CA LEU A 248 8.09 -9.69 -5.19
C LEU A 248 8.86 -9.04 -4.05
N VAL A 249 9.92 -9.72 -3.64
CA VAL A 249 10.70 -9.22 -2.51
C VAL A 249 11.80 -8.36 -3.03
N GLU A 250 11.67 -7.09 -2.71
CA GLU A 250 12.53 -6.04 -3.14
C GLU A 250 13.23 -5.41 -1.93
N THR A 251 14.01 -4.39 -2.19
CA THR A 251 14.54 -3.54 -1.12
C THR A 251 13.69 -2.29 -1.08
N ASN A 252 13.51 -1.64 0.08
CA ASN A 252 12.84 -0.34 0.12
C ASN A 252 13.28 0.59 -1.01
N GLU A 253 12.31 1.07 -1.76
CA GLU A 253 12.55 1.86 -2.93
C GLU A 253 12.13 3.31 -2.74
N THR A 254 12.52 4.17 -3.66
CA THR A 254 12.26 5.60 -3.55
C THR A 254 11.75 6.17 -4.86
N LEU A 255 10.82 7.12 -4.76
CA LEU A 255 10.47 8.04 -5.82
C LEU A 255 10.55 9.49 -5.35
N THR A 256 10.58 10.41 -6.31
CA THR A 256 10.59 11.86 -6.05
C THR A 256 9.23 12.46 -6.34
N LEU A 257 8.68 13.18 -5.35
CA LEU A 257 7.52 14.05 -5.50
C LEU A 257 8.01 15.46 -5.87
N SER A 258 7.50 16.04 -6.96
CA SER A 258 7.84 17.40 -7.39
C SER A 258 6.59 18.25 -7.60
N LEU A 259 6.47 19.36 -6.89
CA LEU A 259 5.37 20.30 -7.10
C LEU A 259 5.58 21.08 -8.41
N LEU A 260 4.60 21.01 -9.30
CA LEU A 260 4.52 21.81 -10.52
C LEU A 260 3.45 22.90 -10.34
N SER A 261 3.80 24.15 -10.67
CA SER A 261 2.86 25.27 -10.61
C SER A 261 1.76 25.12 -11.67
N GLY A 262 0.51 24.95 -11.24
CA GLY A 262 -0.65 24.84 -12.13
C GLY A 262 -1.27 26.17 -12.56
N SER A 263 -0.85 27.32 -12.00
CA SER A 263 -1.42 28.64 -12.32
C SER A 263 -0.46 29.80 -12.03
N SER A 264 -0.68 30.96 -12.69
CA SER A 264 0.20 32.14 -12.62
C SER A 264 0.26 32.84 -11.26
N ASN A 265 -0.67 32.52 -10.35
CA ASN A 265 -0.87 33.20 -9.07
C ASN A 265 -0.49 32.34 -7.86
N VAL A 266 0.17 31.20 -8.10
CA VAL A 266 0.62 30.27 -7.06
C VAL A 266 2.14 30.25 -7.05
N LEU A 267 2.74 30.66 -5.94
CA LEU A 267 4.12 30.35 -5.63
C LEU A 267 4.22 28.88 -5.22
N ILE A 268 5.27 28.22 -5.68
CA ILE A 268 5.73 27.02 -4.98
C ILE A 268 6.63 27.52 -3.84
N GLY A 269 6.34 27.08 -2.62
CA GLY A 269 7.03 27.50 -1.40
C GLY A 269 8.40 26.84 -1.24
N SER A 270 8.96 26.91 -0.03
CA SER A 270 10.36 26.50 0.21
C SER A 270 10.65 25.01 0.01
N GLN A 271 9.66 24.13 0.19
CA GLN A 271 9.80 22.68 0.02
C GLN A 271 9.04 22.22 -1.23
N VAL A 272 9.74 22.23 -2.36
CA VAL A 272 9.19 21.94 -3.70
C VAL A 272 9.24 20.46 -4.03
N THR A 273 10.23 19.74 -3.46
CA THR A 273 10.45 18.32 -3.69
C THR A 273 10.44 17.54 -2.39
N ALA A 274 10.08 16.26 -2.44
CA ALA A 274 10.27 15.32 -1.33
C ALA A 274 10.60 13.93 -1.87
N THR A 275 11.34 13.16 -1.08
CA THR A 275 11.54 11.73 -1.33
C THR A 275 10.42 10.95 -0.63
N LEU A 276 9.76 10.07 -1.37
CA LEU A 276 8.84 9.08 -0.81
C LEU A 276 9.56 7.72 -0.85
N GLU A 277 9.76 7.12 0.32
CA GLU A 277 10.24 5.74 0.46
C GLU A 277 9.03 4.79 0.44
N ILE A 278 9.02 3.85 -0.50
CA ILE A 278 8.14 2.69 -0.52
C ILE A 278 8.82 1.62 0.33
N VAL A 279 8.17 1.21 1.40
CA VAL A 279 8.65 0.18 2.31
C VAL A 279 8.01 -1.13 1.87
N ASP A 280 8.85 -1.96 1.27
CA ASP A 280 8.53 -3.33 0.89
C ASP A 280 7.93 -4.05 2.12
N ASN A 281 6.72 -4.57 1.93
CA ASN A 281 6.00 -5.34 2.93
C ASN A 281 6.12 -6.84 2.67
N ASP A 282 6.83 -7.21 1.60
CA ASP A 282 7.00 -8.57 1.16
C ASP A 282 8.14 -9.27 1.90
N LEU A 283 7.96 -10.58 2.04
CA LEU A 283 8.93 -11.43 2.71
C LEU A 283 9.54 -12.34 1.67
N PRO A 284 10.89 -12.52 1.64
CA PRO A 284 11.58 -13.34 0.64
C PRO A 284 10.76 -14.59 0.43
N SER A 285 10.31 -14.84 -0.81
CA SER A 285 9.67 -16.11 -1.17
C SER A 285 10.63 -17.18 -0.70
N GLN A 286 10.33 -17.79 0.44
CA GLN A 286 11.36 -18.53 1.16
C GLN A 286 11.63 -19.76 0.29
N PRO A 287 12.79 -19.90 -0.39
CA PRO A 287 13.16 -21.24 -0.79
C PRO A 287 13.19 -22.02 0.53
N PRO A 288 12.50 -23.17 0.65
CA PRO A 288 12.47 -23.92 1.90
C PRO A 288 13.90 -24.00 2.39
N SER A 289 14.21 -23.29 3.48
CA SER A 289 15.55 -23.28 4.02
C SER A 289 15.79 -24.73 4.43
N PRO A 290 16.71 -25.48 3.78
CA PRO A 290 16.71 -26.94 3.93
C PRO A 290 17.16 -27.41 5.32
N LEU A 291 17.32 -26.51 6.29
CA LEU A 291 17.82 -26.80 7.63
C LEU A 291 17.11 -26.08 8.79
N SER A 292 15.95 -25.42 8.56
CA SER A 292 15.08 -24.92 9.66
C SER A 292 13.65 -25.48 9.66
N LEU A 293 13.31 -26.34 8.69
CA LEU A 293 11.94 -26.84 8.45
C LEU A 293 11.60 -28.16 9.20
N LEU A 294 12.29 -28.43 10.32
CA LEU A 294 11.98 -29.58 11.19
C LEU A 294 11.67 -29.17 12.64
N ALA A 295 11.76 -27.88 12.96
CA ALA A 295 11.37 -27.37 14.27
C ALA A 295 9.91 -26.91 14.21
N PRO A 296 9.06 -27.30 15.19
CA PRO A 296 7.73 -26.73 15.34
C PRO A 296 7.82 -25.20 15.44
N GLN A 297 6.95 -24.52 14.70
CA GLN A 297 6.74 -23.08 14.74
C GLN A 297 5.30 -22.79 15.10
N THR A 298 5.02 -21.64 15.68
CA THR A 298 3.63 -21.23 15.86
C THR A 298 3.02 -20.85 14.52
N PHE A 299 1.96 -21.55 14.13
CA PHE A 299 1.26 -21.33 12.86
C PHE A 299 -0.19 -20.88 13.07
N GLY A 300 -0.65 -20.77 14.31
CA GLY A 300 -1.97 -20.25 14.59
C GLY A 300 -2.19 -19.94 16.07
N GLU A 301 -3.32 -19.32 16.36
CA GLU A 301 -3.79 -19.12 17.73
C GLU A 301 -5.32 -19.18 17.81
N VAL A 302 -5.78 -19.72 18.93
CA VAL A 302 -7.20 -19.76 19.29
C VAL A 302 -7.47 -18.75 20.39
N GLY A 303 -8.51 -17.94 20.21
CA GLY A 303 -8.94 -16.94 21.16
C GLY A 303 -10.46 -16.93 21.36
N ARG A 304 -10.93 -15.99 22.17
CA ARG A 304 -12.34 -15.87 22.56
C ARG A 304 -12.79 -14.42 22.61
N VAL A 305 -13.97 -14.17 22.05
CA VAL A 305 -14.75 -12.95 22.27
C VAL A 305 -15.89 -13.27 23.23
N GLN A 306 -16.01 -12.51 24.32
CA GLN A 306 -17.00 -12.74 25.37
C GLN A 306 -18.01 -11.60 25.46
N ASN A 307 -19.29 -11.96 25.53
CA ASN A 307 -20.41 -11.04 25.77
C ASN A 307 -20.40 -9.81 24.85
N TYR A 308 -20.06 -10.01 23.58
CA TYR A 308 -20.07 -8.95 22.59
C TYR A 308 -21.49 -8.71 22.07
N ALA A 309 -21.95 -7.47 22.15
CA ALA A 309 -23.25 -7.04 21.63
C ALA A 309 -23.03 -6.03 20.50
N GLN A 310 -23.84 -6.14 19.45
CA GLN A 310 -23.86 -5.19 18.36
C GLN A 310 -24.87 -4.09 18.69
N THR A 311 -24.47 -3.07 19.45
CA THR A 311 -25.40 -2.02 19.91
C THR A 311 -25.67 -0.92 18.88
N THR A 312 -24.94 -0.93 17.77
CA THR A 312 -25.08 0.03 16.68
C THR A 312 -24.85 -0.71 15.38
N LEU A 313 -25.81 -0.59 14.45
CA LEU A 313 -25.81 -1.30 13.17
C LEU A 313 -24.45 -1.18 12.46
N GLY A 314 -23.87 -2.32 12.07
CA GLY A 314 -22.66 -2.39 11.25
C GLY A 314 -21.39 -1.79 11.89
N THR A 315 -21.39 -1.52 13.19
CA THR A 315 -20.18 -1.06 13.89
C THR A 315 -19.15 -2.18 13.94
N VAL A 316 -18.07 -2.01 13.18
CA VAL A 316 -16.93 -2.92 13.11
C VAL A 316 -16.08 -2.83 14.38
N GLN A 317 -15.61 -3.97 14.87
CA GLN A 317 -14.63 -4.10 15.93
C GLN A 317 -13.35 -4.70 15.38
N THR A 318 -12.21 -4.20 15.83
CA THR A 318 -10.90 -4.78 15.49
C THR A 318 -10.38 -5.60 16.66
N LEU A 319 -9.95 -6.82 16.37
CA LEU A 319 -9.28 -7.71 17.30
C LEU A 319 -7.83 -7.90 16.85
N ASN A 320 -6.88 -7.68 17.76
CA ASN A 320 -5.47 -7.92 17.50
C ASN A 320 -5.08 -9.35 17.87
N PHE A 321 -4.28 -9.95 17.00
CA PHE A 321 -3.60 -11.21 17.24
C PHE A 321 -2.47 -11.03 18.28
N ASN A 322 -2.07 -12.11 18.95
CA ASN A 322 -0.91 -12.05 19.85
C ASN A 322 0.42 -12.10 19.07
N GLN A 323 0.36 -12.46 17.79
CA GLN A 323 1.51 -12.61 16.90
C GLN A 323 1.22 -11.99 15.54
N THR A 324 2.25 -11.92 14.70
CA THR A 324 2.11 -11.52 13.31
C THR A 324 2.08 -12.75 12.44
N TYR A 325 1.10 -12.81 11.55
CA TYR A 325 0.92 -13.88 10.55
C TYR A 325 1.18 -13.33 9.15
N ILE A 326 1.75 -14.14 8.28
CA ILE A 326 2.07 -13.81 6.89
C ILE A 326 0.80 -13.91 6.04
N ASN A 327 0.16 -15.08 6.05
CA ASN A 327 -1.06 -15.38 5.29
C ASN A 327 -2.19 -15.84 6.23
N PRO A 328 -2.71 -14.96 7.11
CA PRO A 328 -3.71 -15.33 8.10
C PRO A 328 -5.06 -15.72 7.46
N VAL A 329 -5.57 -16.88 7.85
CA VAL A 329 -6.93 -17.35 7.56
C VAL A 329 -7.68 -17.46 8.89
N VAL A 330 -8.82 -16.77 9.00
CA VAL A 330 -9.56 -16.62 10.26
C VAL A 330 -10.86 -17.43 10.23
N PHE A 331 -11.17 -18.10 11.34
CA PHE A 331 -12.44 -18.74 11.59
C PHE A 331 -13.00 -18.21 12.90
N ALA A 332 -14.26 -17.80 12.94
CA ALA A 332 -14.90 -17.21 14.10
C ALA A 332 -16.37 -17.63 14.17
N GLY A 333 -16.76 -18.26 15.28
CA GLY A 333 -18.10 -18.81 15.49
C GLY A 333 -18.09 -20.30 15.85
N PRO A 334 -19.24 -20.95 16.04
CA PRO A 334 -20.58 -20.36 16.08
C PRO A 334 -20.77 -19.42 17.28
N LEU A 335 -21.85 -18.64 17.28
CA LEU A 335 -22.25 -17.81 18.41
C LEU A 335 -22.94 -18.66 19.49
N THR A 336 -22.80 -18.27 20.76
CA THR A 336 -23.69 -18.76 21.82
C THR A 336 -25.15 -18.43 21.51
N GLN A 337 -26.12 -19.02 22.21
CA GLN A 337 -27.53 -18.57 22.12
C GLN A 337 -28.01 -17.98 23.45
N ASN A 338 -27.65 -16.73 23.70
CA ASN A 338 -28.19 -15.89 24.77
C ASN A 338 -29.44 -15.12 24.32
N GLY A 339 -29.49 -14.68 23.05
CA GLY A 339 -30.64 -14.07 22.37
C GLY A 339 -31.38 -15.06 21.47
N SER A 340 -32.61 -14.71 21.05
CA SER A 340 -33.40 -15.54 20.12
C SER A 340 -33.07 -15.32 18.66
N ASP A 341 -32.47 -14.18 18.34
CA ASP A 341 -32.34 -13.70 16.97
C ASP A 341 -31.17 -14.41 16.26
N PRO A 342 -31.32 -14.84 14.99
CA PRO A 342 -30.22 -15.40 14.21
C PRO A 342 -29.17 -14.33 13.91
N ALA A 343 -27.90 -14.71 14.01
CA ALA A 343 -26.78 -13.86 13.63
C ALA A 343 -25.54 -14.69 13.28
N ILE A 344 -24.61 -14.07 12.54
CA ILE A 344 -23.29 -14.63 12.22
C ILE A 344 -22.19 -13.65 12.63
N VAL A 345 -20.96 -14.17 12.77
CA VAL A 345 -19.76 -13.33 12.83
C VAL A 345 -19.35 -13.02 11.39
N ARG A 346 -19.48 -11.76 11.00
CA ARG A 346 -19.05 -11.26 9.69
C ARG A 346 -17.64 -10.67 9.84
N ILE A 347 -16.68 -11.25 9.13
CA ILE A 347 -15.31 -10.74 9.07
C ILE A 347 -15.29 -9.65 7.99
N ALA A 348 -14.81 -8.47 8.35
CA ALA A 348 -14.75 -7.30 7.47
C ALA A 348 -13.41 -7.22 6.73
N ASP A 349 -12.32 -7.41 7.47
CA ASP A 349 -10.95 -7.35 6.97
C ASP A 349 -10.04 -8.21 7.86
N ILE A 350 -8.92 -8.67 7.28
CA ILE A 350 -7.86 -9.40 7.97
C ILE A 350 -6.55 -8.74 7.59
N THR A 351 -5.69 -8.53 8.58
CA THR A 351 -4.33 -8.02 8.45
C THR A 351 -3.37 -9.02 9.07
N SER A 352 -2.06 -8.83 8.88
CA SER A 352 -1.03 -9.64 9.52
C SER A 352 -1.08 -9.61 11.06
N ARG A 353 -1.78 -8.64 11.67
CA ARG A 353 -1.79 -8.40 13.13
C ARG A 353 -3.16 -8.48 13.78
N GLY A 354 -4.22 -8.72 13.01
CA GLY A 354 -5.57 -8.77 13.55
C GLY A 354 -6.62 -8.93 12.46
N PHE A 355 -7.86 -9.06 12.89
CA PHE A 355 -9.01 -9.03 11.99
C PHE A 355 -10.10 -8.15 12.57
N SER A 356 -10.93 -7.59 11.70
CA SER A 356 -12.10 -6.83 12.10
C SER A 356 -13.38 -7.61 11.83
N PHE A 357 -14.37 -7.45 12.70
CA PHE A 357 -15.64 -8.18 12.61
C PHE A 357 -16.82 -7.36 13.13
N TYR A 358 -18.04 -7.80 12.80
CA TYR A 358 -19.28 -7.39 13.45
C TYR A 358 -20.27 -8.56 13.48
N LEU A 359 -21.34 -8.44 14.30
CA LEU A 359 -22.43 -9.42 14.22
C LEU A 359 -23.43 -8.96 13.16
N GLN A 360 -23.68 -9.81 12.17
CA GLN A 360 -24.63 -9.54 11.11
C GLN A 360 -25.89 -10.37 11.33
N GLU A 361 -27.04 -9.72 11.29
CA GLU A 361 -28.36 -10.34 11.36
C GLU A 361 -28.99 -10.44 9.95
N PRO A 362 -29.90 -11.41 9.72
CA PRO A 362 -30.71 -11.45 8.50
C PRO A 362 -31.53 -10.17 8.30
N SER A 363 -31.84 -9.84 7.05
CA SER A 363 -32.37 -8.52 6.67
C SER A 363 -33.78 -8.20 7.19
N ASN A 364 -34.47 -9.15 7.83
CA ASN A 364 -35.78 -8.92 8.45
C ASN A 364 -35.68 -8.42 9.90
N LEU A 365 -34.47 -8.34 10.45
CA LEU A 365 -34.17 -7.79 11.77
C LEU A 365 -33.59 -6.37 11.67
N ASP A 366 -33.28 -5.76 12.82
CA ASP A 366 -32.84 -4.36 12.92
C ASP A 366 -31.31 -4.19 12.90
N GLY A 367 -30.57 -5.30 12.93
CA GLY A 367 -29.11 -5.36 12.92
C GLY A 367 -28.47 -4.91 14.23
N ILE A 368 -29.25 -4.86 15.32
CA ILE A 368 -28.79 -4.70 16.69
C ILE A 368 -28.90 -6.05 17.39
N HIS A 369 -27.76 -6.67 17.67
CA HIS A 369 -27.73 -7.99 18.27
C HIS A 369 -27.38 -7.95 19.76
N GLY A 370 -28.07 -8.79 20.54
CA GLY A 370 -27.78 -9.02 21.96
C GLY A 370 -26.37 -9.59 22.20
N ALA A 371 -25.95 -9.59 23.47
CA ALA A 371 -24.61 -10.05 23.84
C ALA A 371 -24.44 -11.56 23.61
N GLU A 372 -23.48 -11.93 22.76
CA GLU A 372 -23.10 -13.32 22.48
C GLU A 372 -21.59 -13.52 22.66
N SER A 373 -21.18 -14.78 22.76
CA SER A 373 -19.77 -15.17 22.80
C SER A 373 -19.44 -16.12 21.65
N PHE A 374 -18.23 -16.03 21.12
CA PHE A 374 -17.70 -16.96 20.13
C PHE A 374 -16.19 -17.13 20.32
N SER A 375 -15.67 -18.22 19.79
CA SER A 375 -14.23 -18.45 19.68
C SER A 375 -13.75 -18.03 18.29
N TYR A 376 -12.48 -17.64 18.17
CA TYR A 376 -11.82 -17.45 16.89
C TYR A 376 -10.56 -18.30 16.81
N LEU A 377 -10.17 -18.65 15.60
CA LEU A 377 -8.93 -19.31 15.23
C LEU A 377 -8.33 -18.53 14.07
N VAL A 378 -7.10 -18.04 14.22
CA VAL A 378 -6.29 -17.58 13.09
C VAL A 378 -5.20 -18.61 12.86
N VAL A 379 -4.95 -18.94 11.60
CA VAL A 379 -3.93 -19.91 11.16
C VAL A 379 -3.27 -19.42 9.88
N GLU A 380 -1.98 -19.70 9.73
CA GLU A 380 -1.25 -19.51 8.48
C GLU A 380 -1.81 -20.44 7.40
N ALA A 381 -2.06 -19.89 6.21
CA ALA A 381 -2.28 -20.69 5.02
C ALA A 381 -1.07 -21.63 4.75
N GLY A 382 -1.36 -22.83 4.28
CA GLY A 382 -0.38 -23.88 4.01
C GLY A 382 -0.74 -25.22 4.65
N THR A 383 0.17 -26.19 4.48
CA THR A 383 0.04 -27.53 5.05
C THR A 383 0.98 -27.67 6.24
N TRP A 384 0.43 -28.00 7.39
CA TRP A 384 1.12 -28.08 8.68
C TRP A 384 0.97 -29.46 9.29
N GLN A 385 2.02 -29.94 9.94
CA GLN A 385 2.01 -31.18 10.71
C GLN A 385 2.36 -30.91 12.17
N LEU A 386 1.47 -31.30 13.07
CA LEU A 386 1.71 -31.27 14.51
C LEU A 386 2.68 -32.38 14.93
N SER A 387 3.21 -32.28 16.14
CA SER A 387 4.19 -33.22 16.69
C SER A 387 3.69 -34.67 16.80
N ASP A 388 2.38 -34.89 16.83
CA ASP A 388 1.72 -36.21 16.84
C ASP A 388 1.46 -36.77 15.43
N GLY A 389 1.80 -36.03 14.37
CA GLY A 389 1.57 -36.38 12.98
C GLY A 389 0.25 -35.84 12.39
N THR A 390 -0.60 -35.18 13.19
CA THR A 390 -1.86 -34.58 12.73
C THR A 390 -1.57 -33.56 11.64
N VAL A 391 -2.19 -33.72 10.46
CA VAL A 391 -2.07 -32.78 9.35
C VAL A 391 -3.24 -31.79 9.36
N VAL A 392 -2.90 -30.51 9.21
CA VAL A 392 -3.82 -29.37 9.02
C VAL A 392 -3.46 -28.71 7.69
N GLU A 393 -4.42 -28.56 6.79
CA GLU A 393 -4.27 -27.83 5.54
C GLU A 393 -5.23 -26.63 5.53
N VAL A 394 -4.71 -25.45 5.21
CA VAL A 394 -5.43 -24.19 5.32
C VAL A 394 -5.22 -23.38 4.05
N GLY A 395 -6.30 -22.85 3.48
CA GLY A 395 -6.20 -22.00 2.30
C GLY A 395 -7.33 -20.97 2.22
N ALA A 396 -7.25 -20.10 1.23
CA ALA A 396 -8.29 -19.15 0.89
C ALA A 396 -8.37 -18.96 -0.62
N LEU A 397 -9.56 -18.60 -1.11
CA LEU A 397 -9.78 -18.22 -2.51
C LEU A 397 -10.92 -17.21 -2.61
N THR A 398 -11.00 -16.49 -3.72
CA THR A 398 -12.11 -15.57 -4.00
C THR A 398 -13.10 -16.21 -4.96
N THR A 399 -14.40 -16.20 -4.61
CA THR A 399 -15.47 -16.78 -5.43
C THR A 399 -16.79 -16.03 -5.22
N ASP A 400 -17.64 -16.00 -6.25
CA ASP A 400 -19.03 -15.51 -6.21
C ASP A 400 -20.04 -16.67 -6.33
N THR A 401 -19.57 -17.92 -6.28
CA THR A 401 -20.39 -19.11 -6.44
C THR A 401 -21.37 -19.27 -5.27
N THR A 402 -22.67 -19.38 -5.58
CA THR A 402 -23.73 -19.52 -4.57
C THR A 402 -24.37 -20.91 -4.59
N VAL A 403 -25.01 -21.32 -3.47
CA VAL A 403 -25.74 -22.60 -3.36
C VAL A 403 -26.85 -22.80 -4.41
N ALA A 404 -27.31 -21.72 -5.04
CA ALA A 404 -28.36 -21.75 -6.06
C ALA A 404 -27.83 -21.80 -7.50
N ALA A 405 -26.58 -21.36 -7.72
CA ALA A 405 -25.89 -21.65 -8.97
C ALA A 405 -25.67 -23.17 -9.01
N SER A 406 -25.92 -23.81 -10.15
CA SER A 406 -25.69 -25.26 -10.30
C SER A 406 -24.20 -25.66 -10.29
N SER A 407 -23.33 -24.75 -9.84
CA SER A 407 -21.89 -24.88 -9.66
C SER A 407 -21.56 -24.67 -8.19
N TRP A 408 -20.71 -25.52 -7.64
CA TRP A 408 -20.11 -25.35 -6.31
C TRP A 408 -18.60 -25.29 -6.50
N GLU A 409 -17.93 -24.48 -5.69
CA GLU A 409 -16.47 -24.37 -5.71
C GLU A 409 -15.87 -25.68 -5.20
N ARG A 410 -14.92 -26.27 -5.94
CA ARG A 410 -14.23 -27.50 -5.54
C ARG A 410 -12.86 -27.16 -5.00
N ILE A 411 -12.65 -27.44 -3.72
CA ILE A 411 -11.31 -27.49 -3.13
C ILE A 411 -10.76 -28.90 -3.31
N ASN A 412 -9.56 -29.00 -3.88
CA ASN A 412 -8.76 -30.21 -3.86
C ASN A 412 -7.66 -30.03 -2.81
N PHE A 413 -7.44 -31.03 -1.98
CA PHE A 413 -6.36 -31.00 -1.01
C PHE A 413 -5.01 -31.23 -1.72
N SER A 414 -3.96 -30.64 -1.18
CA SER A 414 -2.58 -30.78 -1.66
C SER A 414 -2.12 -32.24 -1.66
N SER A 415 -2.67 -33.04 -0.74
CA SER A 415 -2.52 -34.49 -0.69
C SER A 415 -3.78 -35.13 -0.10
N ASP A 416 -4.06 -36.37 -0.50
CA ASP A 416 -5.19 -37.11 0.04
C ASP A 416 -4.99 -37.39 1.54
N PHE A 417 -6.00 -37.06 2.35
CA PHE A 417 -6.07 -37.50 3.74
C PHE A 417 -6.33 -39.01 3.81
N SER A 418 -5.88 -39.67 4.88
CA SER A 418 -6.13 -41.11 5.08
C SER A 418 -7.61 -41.45 5.28
N GLU A 419 -8.41 -40.47 5.67
CA GLU A 419 -9.88 -40.51 5.74
C GLU A 419 -10.44 -39.11 5.50
N ALA A 420 -11.76 -38.98 5.30
CA ALA A 420 -12.40 -37.68 5.11
C ALA A 420 -12.12 -36.75 6.33
N PRO A 421 -11.47 -35.59 6.12
CA PRO A 421 -11.04 -34.71 7.20
C PRO A 421 -12.21 -33.96 7.85
N VAL A 422 -11.94 -33.35 9.00
CA VAL A 422 -12.80 -32.29 9.55
C VAL A 422 -12.50 -31.02 8.77
N VAL A 423 -13.54 -30.39 8.24
CA VAL A 423 -13.46 -29.20 7.42
C VAL A 423 -14.25 -28.04 8.01
N LEU A 424 -13.67 -26.85 7.95
CA LEU A 424 -14.31 -25.58 8.26
C LEU A 424 -14.15 -24.65 7.05
N SER A 425 -15.10 -23.74 6.85
CA SER A 425 -15.01 -22.69 5.86
C SER A 425 -15.73 -21.44 6.34
N GLN A 426 -15.20 -20.26 5.99
CA GLN A 426 -15.80 -18.99 6.41
C GLN A 426 -15.43 -17.87 5.44
N VAL A 427 -16.37 -16.95 5.25
CA VAL A 427 -16.14 -15.74 4.48
C VAL A 427 -15.20 -14.80 5.26
N GLN A 428 -14.14 -14.35 4.60
CA GLN A 428 -13.04 -13.54 5.15
C GLN A 428 -13.13 -12.06 4.81
N SER A 429 -14.00 -11.67 3.88
CA SER A 429 -14.16 -10.31 3.38
C SER A 429 -15.60 -9.82 3.51
N ASP A 430 -15.76 -8.49 3.42
CA ASP A 430 -17.07 -7.83 3.33
C ASP A 430 -17.21 -7.02 2.03
N ASN A 431 -16.96 -7.68 0.89
CA ASN A 431 -17.05 -7.05 -0.43
C ASN A 431 -18.50 -6.86 -0.89
N ASP A 432 -19.41 -7.75 -0.47
CA ASP A 432 -20.85 -7.66 -0.68
C ASP A 432 -21.58 -7.52 0.66
N PRO A 433 -22.33 -6.42 0.91
CA PRO A 433 -22.90 -6.13 2.22
C PRO A 433 -24.08 -7.04 2.62
N GLY A 434 -24.53 -7.93 1.72
CA GLY A 434 -25.61 -8.87 2.00
C GLY A 434 -25.24 -9.89 3.08
N PHE A 435 -26.27 -10.43 3.74
CA PHE A 435 -26.09 -11.52 4.71
C PHE A 435 -25.58 -12.77 3.98
N VAL A 436 -24.42 -13.29 4.40
CA VAL A 436 -23.81 -14.44 3.74
C VAL A 436 -22.96 -15.28 4.70
N ARG A 437 -23.01 -16.59 4.48
CA ARG A 437 -22.12 -17.58 5.09
C ARG A 437 -21.67 -18.59 4.05
N THR A 438 -20.87 -19.55 4.45
CA THR A 438 -20.47 -20.68 3.61
C THR A 438 -21.36 -21.88 3.87
N ARG A 439 -21.50 -22.73 2.85
CA ARG A 439 -22.09 -24.05 2.95
C ARG A 439 -21.19 -25.07 2.27
N GLN A 440 -21.19 -26.31 2.75
CA GLN A 440 -20.27 -27.35 2.29
C GLN A 440 -21.00 -28.64 1.90
N GLN A 441 -20.45 -29.37 0.92
CA GLN A 441 -20.93 -30.68 0.50
C GLN A 441 -19.82 -31.52 -0.16
N SER A 442 -20.14 -32.75 -0.57
CA SER A 442 -19.27 -33.62 -1.38
C SER A 442 -17.84 -33.81 -0.81
N LEU A 443 -17.73 -33.89 0.51
CA LEU A 443 -16.47 -34.14 1.20
C LEU A 443 -15.96 -35.56 0.93
N GLY A 444 -14.73 -35.64 0.43
CA GLY A 444 -13.93 -36.84 0.30
C GLY A 444 -12.58 -36.68 1.01
N SER A 445 -11.72 -37.69 0.88
CA SER A 445 -10.34 -37.63 1.34
C SER A 445 -9.45 -36.71 0.49
N ASP A 446 -9.89 -36.40 -0.74
CA ASP A 446 -9.16 -35.66 -1.77
C ASP A 446 -9.62 -34.20 -1.92
N GLY A 447 -10.74 -33.84 -1.28
CA GLY A 447 -11.29 -32.50 -1.38
C GLY A 447 -12.73 -32.40 -0.91
N PHE A 448 -13.28 -31.18 -0.98
CA PHE A 448 -14.68 -30.90 -0.65
C PHE A 448 -15.21 -29.79 -1.55
N GLN A 449 -16.52 -29.58 -1.53
CA GLN A 449 -17.15 -28.46 -2.23
C GLN A 449 -17.72 -27.46 -1.23
N PHE A 450 -17.65 -26.17 -1.56
CA PHE A 450 -18.38 -25.14 -0.83
C PHE A 450 -19.03 -24.13 -1.78
N ALA A 451 -19.96 -23.36 -1.23
CA ALA A 451 -20.57 -22.22 -1.92
C ALA A 451 -21.00 -21.16 -0.89
N LEU A 452 -21.24 -19.94 -1.37
CA LEU A 452 -21.86 -18.87 -0.59
C LEU A 452 -23.35 -19.15 -0.43
N GLU A 453 -23.84 -19.04 0.80
CA GLU A 453 -25.24 -19.21 1.17
C GLU A 453 -25.76 -17.92 1.78
N GLY A 454 -26.72 -17.29 1.11
CA GLY A 454 -27.45 -16.14 1.63
C GLY A 454 -28.60 -16.54 2.56
N GLN A 455 -29.31 -15.53 3.06
CA GLN A 455 -30.55 -15.71 3.82
C GLN A 455 -31.67 -16.34 2.97
N GLU A 456 -32.68 -16.92 3.63
CA GLU A 456 -33.73 -17.74 3.02
C GLU A 456 -34.46 -17.08 1.83
N ASN A 457 -34.94 -15.84 1.95
CA ASN A 457 -35.68 -15.15 0.87
C ASN A 457 -34.81 -14.69 -0.31
N ARG A 458 -33.48 -14.83 -0.19
CA ARG A 458 -32.48 -14.43 -1.19
C ARG A 458 -31.46 -15.54 -1.45
N ARG A 459 -31.84 -16.80 -1.18
CA ARG A 459 -30.98 -17.97 -1.40
C ARG A 459 -30.38 -18.06 -2.80
N SER A 460 -31.09 -17.55 -3.81
CA SER A 460 -30.72 -17.62 -5.23
C SER A 460 -30.30 -16.29 -5.86
N GLU A 461 -29.99 -15.30 -5.03
CA GLU A 461 -29.48 -14.01 -5.49
C GLU A 461 -28.04 -14.15 -6.02
N ASN A 462 -27.74 -13.48 -7.15
CA ASN A 462 -26.36 -13.28 -7.57
C ASN A 462 -25.69 -12.32 -6.59
N ARG A 463 -24.47 -12.64 -6.14
CA ARG A 463 -23.73 -11.85 -5.16
C ARG A 463 -22.37 -11.44 -5.68
N GLY A 464 -21.79 -10.41 -5.09
CA GLY A 464 -20.39 -10.06 -5.30
C GLY A 464 -19.45 -11.18 -4.84
N ALA A 465 -18.25 -11.21 -5.42
CA ALA A 465 -17.22 -12.17 -5.04
C ALA A 465 -16.68 -11.86 -3.64
N GLU A 466 -16.52 -12.92 -2.84
CA GLU A 466 -15.97 -12.85 -1.49
C GLU A 466 -14.76 -13.78 -1.39
N THR A 467 -13.79 -13.39 -0.56
CA THR A 467 -12.72 -14.29 -0.14
C THR A 467 -13.28 -15.27 0.89
N VAL A 468 -13.07 -16.56 0.67
CA VAL A 468 -13.49 -17.64 1.56
C VAL A 468 -12.25 -18.42 1.98
N GLY A 469 -12.04 -18.49 3.29
CA GLY A 469 -11.03 -19.34 3.90
C GLY A 469 -11.59 -20.71 4.19
N TRP A 470 -10.73 -21.72 4.16
CA TRP A 470 -11.04 -23.09 4.51
C TRP A 470 -9.90 -23.74 5.28
N LEU A 471 -10.26 -24.70 6.12
CA LEU A 471 -9.35 -25.52 6.90
C LEU A 471 -9.80 -26.97 6.80
N ALA A 472 -8.87 -27.88 6.56
CA ALA A 472 -9.05 -29.32 6.61
C ALA A 472 -8.06 -29.92 7.61
N VAL A 473 -8.53 -30.76 8.52
CA VAL A 473 -7.68 -31.40 9.53
C VAL A 473 -8.03 -32.85 9.73
N THR A 474 -7.00 -33.65 9.98
CA THR A 474 -7.16 -35.07 10.30
C THR A 474 -8.07 -35.24 11.53
N PRO A 475 -9.13 -36.06 11.48
CA PRO A 475 -9.99 -36.28 12.63
C PRO A 475 -9.20 -36.92 13.78
N GLY A 476 -9.48 -36.51 15.01
CA GLY A 476 -8.76 -37.03 16.18
C GLY A 476 -8.71 -36.05 17.34
N GLN A 477 -8.08 -36.47 18.42
CA GLN A 477 -7.85 -35.62 19.59
C GLN A 477 -6.39 -35.73 20.01
N ASN A 478 -5.78 -34.58 20.24
CA ASN A 478 -4.42 -34.44 20.73
C ASN A 478 -4.35 -33.41 21.87
N GLU A 479 -3.14 -33.03 22.27
CA GLU A 479 -2.95 -32.05 23.35
C GLU A 479 -3.40 -30.64 22.97
N ALA A 480 -3.42 -30.31 21.67
CA ALA A 480 -3.81 -29.00 21.18
C ALA A 480 -5.34 -28.88 21.03
N PHE A 481 -5.99 -29.85 20.38
CA PHE A 481 -7.43 -29.80 20.10
C PHE A 481 -8.06 -31.18 19.84
N LEU A 482 -9.39 -31.19 19.83
CA LEU A 482 -10.26 -32.25 19.32
C LEU A 482 -10.84 -31.81 17.97
N ALA A 483 -10.54 -32.52 16.89
CA ALA A 483 -11.22 -32.41 15.61
C ALA A 483 -12.24 -33.55 15.46
N GLY A 484 -13.53 -33.19 15.44
CA GLY A 484 -14.61 -34.16 15.40
C GLY A 484 -15.71 -33.84 14.38
N LYS A 485 -16.55 -34.85 14.13
CA LYS A 485 -17.74 -34.78 13.28
C LYS A 485 -18.93 -35.43 13.96
N THR A 486 -20.12 -34.89 13.77
CA THR A 486 -21.37 -35.52 14.20
C THR A 486 -21.84 -36.57 13.19
N GLY A 487 -22.83 -37.38 13.57
CA GLY A 487 -23.68 -38.04 12.56
C GLY A 487 -24.55 -37.02 11.84
N ASN A 488 -25.29 -37.48 10.82
CA ASN A 488 -26.35 -36.70 10.19
C ASN A 488 -27.54 -36.58 11.16
N SER A 489 -27.49 -35.61 12.07
CA SER A 489 -28.38 -35.58 13.24
C SER A 489 -28.65 -34.19 13.79
N VAL A 490 -27.87 -33.16 13.41
CA VAL A 490 -28.07 -31.81 13.93
C VAL A 490 -29.20 -31.15 13.15
N THR A 491 -30.27 -30.78 13.84
CA THR A 491 -31.43 -30.06 13.28
C THR A 491 -31.57 -28.72 13.99
N HIS A 492 -32.71 -28.05 13.80
CA HIS A 492 -33.12 -26.92 14.62
C HIS A 492 -33.30 -27.24 16.12
N GLN A 493 -33.35 -28.52 16.50
CA GLN A 493 -33.39 -28.95 17.90
C GLN A 493 -31.98 -29.08 18.48
N TRP A 494 -31.83 -28.78 19.76
CA TRP A 494 -30.55 -28.92 20.47
C TRP A 494 -30.06 -30.37 20.47
N TYR A 495 -28.90 -30.59 19.87
CA TYR A 495 -28.21 -31.86 19.78
C TYR A 495 -26.97 -31.87 20.69
N ASP A 496 -26.86 -32.88 21.54
CA ASP A 496 -25.73 -33.05 22.46
C ASP A 496 -24.56 -33.76 21.76
N VAL A 497 -23.42 -33.06 21.67
CA VAL A 497 -22.15 -33.59 21.16
C VAL A 497 -21.26 -33.88 22.36
N ALA A 498 -21.04 -35.17 22.65
CA ALA A 498 -20.10 -35.60 23.67
C ALA A 498 -18.69 -35.70 23.09
N PHE A 499 -17.70 -35.18 23.81
CA PHE A 499 -16.29 -35.30 23.47
C PHE A 499 -15.76 -36.67 23.89
N PRO A 500 -15.03 -37.39 23.02
CA PRO A 500 -14.51 -38.72 23.34
C PRO A 500 -13.61 -38.72 24.57
N THR A 501 -12.78 -37.70 24.72
CA THR A 501 -11.97 -37.42 25.91
C THR A 501 -12.15 -35.96 26.32
N ALA A 502 -12.11 -35.70 27.63
CA ALA A 502 -12.23 -34.34 28.13
C ALA A 502 -11.13 -33.42 27.56
N LEU A 503 -11.50 -32.21 27.13
CA LEU A 503 -10.57 -31.19 26.68
C LEU A 503 -9.66 -30.75 27.82
N THR A 504 -8.37 -30.58 27.52
CA THR A 504 -7.33 -30.18 28.47
C THR A 504 -7.26 -28.67 28.59
N GLY A 505 -7.73 -28.13 29.73
CA GLY A 505 -7.71 -26.69 30.02
C GLY A 505 -8.88 -26.28 30.91
N SER A 506 -8.97 -24.99 31.23
CA SER A 506 -9.99 -24.45 32.15
C SER A 506 -11.10 -23.64 31.45
N ALA A 507 -10.98 -23.38 30.15
CA ALA A 507 -11.90 -22.51 29.42
C ALA A 507 -12.08 -22.99 27.98
N PRO A 508 -12.94 -24.01 27.76
CA PRO A 508 -13.11 -24.59 26.43
C PRO A 508 -13.53 -23.57 25.36
N GLN A 509 -13.01 -23.78 24.14
CA GLN A 509 -13.30 -23.02 22.92
C GLN A 509 -13.88 -23.96 21.87
N LEU A 510 -14.73 -23.43 20.98
CA LEU A 510 -15.39 -24.19 19.93
C LEU A 510 -15.37 -23.42 18.63
N LEU A 511 -14.90 -24.07 17.56
CA LEU A 511 -15.16 -23.68 16.17
C LEU A 511 -16.01 -24.77 15.53
N ALA A 512 -17.04 -24.41 14.76
CA ALA A 512 -17.88 -25.41 14.09
C ALA A 512 -18.64 -24.86 12.87
N ASN A 513 -18.83 -25.70 11.85
CA ASN A 513 -19.65 -25.40 10.67
C ASN A 513 -20.57 -26.58 10.31
N LEU A 514 -21.68 -26.28 9.62
CA LEU A 514 -22.44 -27.30 8.90
C LEU A 514 -21.57 -27.83 7.75
N ALA A 515 -21.33 -29.13 7.75
CA ALA A 515 -20.41 -29.80 6.82
C ALA A 515 -21.15 -30.64 5.76
N SER A 516 -22.48 -30.50 5.68
CA SER A 516 -23.31 -31.11 4.64
C SER A 516 -24.38 -30.15 4.13
N TYR A 517 -25.00 -30.51 3.01
CA TYR A 517 -26.10 -29.80 2.39
C TYR A 517 -27.26 -30.77 2.09
N ASN A 518 -27.98 -31.18 3.14
CA ASN A 518 -29.13 -32.08 3.01
C ASN A 518 -30.44 -31.31 2.88
N GLY A 519 -30.56 -30.18 3.59
CA GLY A 519 -31.66 -29.23 3.53
C GLY A 519 -31.43 -28.15 2.49
N SER A 520 -32.50 -27.70 1.85
CA SER A 520 -32.45 -26.52 0.98
C SER A 520 -32.44 -25.21 1.75
N ASP A 521 -32.88 -25.24 3.00
CA ASP A 521 -33.20 -24.05 3.75
C ASP A 521 -31.93 -23.54 4.43
N PRO A 522 -31.58 -22.25 4.24
CA PRO A 522 -30.32 -21.75 4.76
C PRO A 522 -30.29 -21.77 6.31
N ALA A 523 -29.28 -22.42 6.90
CA ALA A 523 -29.01 -22.33 8.35
C ALA A 523 -27.55 -22.05 8.72
N GLY A 524 -27.37 -21.32 9.82
CA GLY A 524 -26.11 -21.23 10.57
C GLY A 524 -26.05 -22.25 11.71
N LEU A 525 -25.02 -22.13 12.56
CA LEU A 525 -24.92 -22.88 13.81
C LEU A 525 -24.96 -21.96 15.02
N ARG A 526 -25.60 -22.45 16.09
CA ARG A 526 -25.50 -21.88 17.44
C ARG A 526 -25.07 -22.95 18.44
N TYR A 527 -24.45 -22.52 19.53
CA TYR A 527 -24.06 -23.43 20.61
C TYR A 527 -24.51 -22.97 22.00
N GLN A 528 -24.59 -23.92 22.93
CA GLN A 528 -24.76 -23.65 24.36
C GLN A 528 -24.12 -24.76 25.20
N ASN A 529 -23.96 -24.50 26.51
CA ASN A 529 -23.47 -25.48 27.49
C ASN A 529 -22.14 -26.15 27.07
N LEU A 530 -21.22 -25.37 26.50
CA LEU A 530 -19.87 -25.83 26.22
C LEU A 530 -19.12 -26.03 27.55
N ASP A 531 -18.71 -27.27 27.80
CA ASP A 531 -17.83 -27.66 28.90
C ASP A 531 -16.71 -28.56 28.38
N SER A 532 -15.82 -29.06 29.25
CA SER A 532 -14.68 -29.86 28.81
C SER A 532 -15.06 -31.22 28.24
N ASN A 533 -16.31 -31.68 28.37
CA ASN A 533 -16.76 -33.02 27.96
C ASN A 533 -17.83 -32.99 26.87
N ARG A 534 -18.46 -31.84 26.59
CA ARG A 534 -19.56 -31.76 25.62
C ARG A 534 -19.85 -30.34 25.18
N VAL A 535 -20.64 -30.23 24.12
CA VAL A 535 -21.35 -29.02 23.72
C VAL A 535 -22.72 -29.37 23.16
N ARG A 536 -23.70 -28.45 23.23
CA ARG A 536 -24.97 -28.58 22.53
C ARG A 536 -24.98 -27.67 21.31
N LEU A 537 -25.34 -28.22 20.16
CA LEU A 537 -25.39 -27.51 18.88
C LEU A 537 -26.79 -27.58 18.29
N ARG A 538 -27.15 -26.60 17.47
CA ARG A 538 -28.33 -26.64 16.61
C ARG A 538 -28.09 -25.86 15.34
N ALA A 539 -28.77 -26.26 14.28
CA ALA A 539 -28.98 -25.43 13.10
C ALA A 539 -29.90 -24.26 13.48
N ASP A 540 -29.57 -23.06 13.01
CA ASP A 540 -30.34 -21.85 13.26
C ASP A 540 -30.68 -21.21 11.92
N GLU A 541 -31.92 -21.42 11.49
CA GLU A 541 -32.49 -20.84 10.28
C GLU A 541 -32.92 -19.40 10.54
N ASP A 542 -32.80 -18.57 9.50
CA ASP A 542 -33.42 -17.26 9.52
C ASP A 542 -34.92 -17.32 9.25
N THR A 543 -35.61 -16.18 9.38
CA THR A 543 -37.06 -16.09 9.19
C THR A 543 -37.41 -15.08 8.08
N THR A 544 -36.53 -14.96 7.09
CA THR A 544 -36.66 -13.94 6.04
C THR A 544 -37.66 -14.31 4.96
N ALA A 545 -37.87 -15.60 4.66
CA ALA A 545 -38.92 -16.03 3.73
C ALA A 545 -40.23 -16.34 4.46
N ASP A 546 -40.17 -17.04 5.58
CA ASP A 546 -41.30 -17.23 6.48
C ASP A 546 -40.90 -17.33 7.97
N ARG A 547 -41.82 -17.78 8.84
CA ARG A 547 -41.57 -17.85 10.31
C ARG A 547 -41.09 -19.22 10.78
N GLU A 548 -41.00 -20.15 9.85
CA GLU A 548 -40.62 -21.52 10.07
C GLU A 548 -39.11 -21.58 10.36
N ILE A 549 -38.71 -22.54 11.20
CA ILE A 549 -37.29 -22.72 11.59
C ILE A 549 -36.94 -24.22 11.66
N GLN A 550 -37.71 -25.10 11.01
CA GLN A 550 -37.42 -26.54 11.05
C GLN A 550 -36.40 -26.94 10.00
N HIS A 551 -35.14 -26.92 10.42
CA HIS A 551 -34.09 -27.51 9.60
C HIS A 551 -34.07 -29.04 9.66
N ILE A 552 -33.86 -29.69 8.52
CA ILE A 552 -33.58 -31.14 8.42
C ILE A 552 -32.23 -31.49 9.07
N SER A 553 -31.92 -32.78 9.26
CA SER A 553 -30.65 -33.17 9.87
C SER A 553 -29.46 -32.85 8.97
N GLU A 554 -28.39 -32.37 9.59
CA GLU A 554 -27.09 -32.10 8.99
C GLU A 554 -25.96 -32.74 9.79
N ILE A 555 -24.80 -32.84 9.14
CA ILE A 555 -23.52 -33.18 9.74
C ILE A 555 -22.83 -31.87 10.16
N VAL A 556 -22.29 -31.84 11.37
CA VAL A 556 -21.47 -30.74 11.87
C VAL A 556 -20.04 -31.20 12.05
N HIS A 557 -19.12 -30.37 11.58
CA HIS A 557 -17.69 -30.47 11.85
C HIS A 557 -17.30 -29.46 12.92
N TYR A 558 -16.41 -29.86 13.84
CA TYR A 558 -16.03 -29.01 14.95
C TYR A 558 -14.57 -29.21 15.38
N LEU A 559 -13.99 -28.13 15.87
CA LEU A 559 -12.72 -28.10 16.61
C LEU A 559 -13.01 -27.66 18.05
N GLY A 560 -12.62 -28.48 19.02
CA GLY A 560 -12.70 -28.18 20.45
C GLY A 560 -11.31 -27.96 21.03
N PHE A 561 -11.08 -26.82 21.68
CA PHE A 561 -9.83 -26.51 22.40
C PHE A 561 -10.13 -26.37 23.88
N GLY A 562 -9.25 -26.83 24.78
CA GLY A 562 -9.51 -26.73 26.22
C GLY A 562 -9.29 -25.33 26.81
N GLN A 563 -8.57 -24.47 26.09
CA GLN A 563 -8.24 -23.10 26.46
C GLN A 563 -7.82 -22.27 25.23
N VAL A 564 -7.70 -20.95 25.40
CA VAL A 564 -7.05 -20.07 24.42
C VAL A 564 -5.54 -20.32 24.39
N GLY A 565 -4.89 -20.06 23.25
CA GLY A 565 -3.44 -20.26 23.13
C GLY A 565 -2.96 -20.43 21.69
N SER A 566 -1.69 -20.77 21.55
CA SER A 566 -1.00 -20.96 20.27
C SER A 566 -1.06 -22.40 19.77
N LEU A 567 -0.99 -22.56 18.46
CA LEU A 567 -0.82 -23.85 17.76
C LEU A 567 0.56 -23.94 17.17
N GLU A 568 1.27 -25.03 17.48
CA GLU A 568 2.61 -25.29 16.97
C GLU A 568 2.61 -26.45 15.98
N GLY A 569 3.36 -26.31 14.89
CA GLY A 569 3.43 -27.29 13.83
C GLY A 569 4.64 -27.06 12.93
N THR A 570 4.97 -28.07 12.13
CA THR A 570 6.02 -28.00 11.11
C THR A 570 5.35 -27.87 9.74
N ALA A 571 5.76 -26.91 8.93
CA ALA A 571 5.26 -26.76 7.56
C ALA A 571 5.70 -27.95 6.68
N LEU A 572 4.77 -28.57 5.96
CA LEU A 572 4.99 -29.71 5.05
C LEU A 572 5.19 -29.30 3.58
N SER A 573 4.80 -28.08 3.21
CA SER A 573 4.95 -27.51 1.86
C SER A 573 5.23 -26.01 1.97
N THR A 574 6.09 -25.48 1.10
CA THR A 574 6.33 -24.02 0.94
C THR A 574 5.64 -23.44 -0.29
N ASP A 575 4.81 -24.21 -1.00
CA ASP A 575 4.09 -23.72 -2.17
C ASP A 575 2.77 -23.09 -1.71
N PRO A 576 2.49 -21.80 -2.00
CA PRO A 576 1.18 -21.22 -1.72
C PRO A 576 0.12 -22.03 -2.47
N LEU A 577 -0.97 -22.38 -1.78
CA LEU A 577 -2.12 -23.03 -2.41
C LEU A 577 -2.63 -22.16 -3.57
N PRO A 578 -3.03 -22.76 -4.70
CA PRO A 578 -3.42 -22.03 -5.89
C PRO A 578 -4.58 -21.09 -5.59
N THR A 579 -4.39 -19.79 -5.85
CA THR A 579 -5.36 -18.72 -5.60
C THR A 579 -6.39 -18.56 -6.73
N SER A 580 -6.33 -19.40 -7.77
CA SER A 580 -7.29 -19.38 -8.87
C SER A 580 -7.59 -20.77 -9.44
N ALA A 581 -8.81 -20.97 -9.94
CA ALA A 581 -9.22 -22.17 -10.68
C ALA A 581 -8.50 -22.36 -12.04
N SER A 582 -7.58 -21.46 -12.39
CA SER A 582 -6.89 -21.44 -13.69
C SER A 582 -5.62 -22.30 -13.73
N ASP A 583 -5.04 -22.67 -12.59
CA ASP A 583 -3.72 -23.32 -12.53
C ASP A 583 -3.75 -24.86 -12.71
N VAL A 584 -4.90 -25.44 -13.01
CA VAL A 584 -5.08 -26.90 -13.11
C VAL A 584 -4.68 -27.50 -14.47
N LEU A 585 -4.21 -26.72 -15.46
CA LEU A 585 -3.89 -27.24 -16.81
C LEU A 585 -2.43 -27.08 -17.26
N GLY A 586 -1.49 -27.13 -16.31
CA GLY A 586 -0.08 -26.77 -16.55
C GLY A 586 1.00 -27.85 -16.39
N LEU A 587 0.74 -29.17 -16.47
CA LEU A 587 1.83 -30.16 -16.50
C LEU A 587 1.74 -31.12 -17.69
N SER A 588 2.21 -30.63 -18.84
CA SER A 588 2.61 -31.43 -19.99
C SER A 588 4.05 -31.93 -19.80
N SER A 589 4.17 -33.26 -19.71
CA SER A 589 5.26 -34.14 -20.18
C SER A 589 6.73 -33.73 -19.95
N THR A 590 7.40 -34.46 -19.06
CA THR A 590 8.82 -34.81 -19.27
C THR A 590 9.02 -36.33 -19.20
N THR A 591 9.18 -36.91 -20.38
CA THR A 591 9.72 -38.26 -20.61
C THR A 591 11.14 -38.36 -20.08
N ALA A 592 11.36 -39.14 -19.02
CA ALA A 592 12.70 -39.61 -18.65
C ALA A 592 13.07 -40.82 -19.53
N ALA A 593 14.02 -40.60 -20.43
CA ALA A 593 14.63 -41.60 -21.28
C ALA A 593 15.44 -42.61 -20.43
N PHE A 594 15.07 -43.89 -20.48
CA PHE A 594 15.97 -44.97 -20.12
C PHE A 594 16.90 -45.26 -21.30
N ASN A 595 18.14 -44.80 -21.21
CA ASN A 595 19.21 -45.26 -22.08
C ASN A 595 19.61 -46.68 -21.69
N SER A 596 19.51 -47.58 -22.67
CA SER A 596 20.06 -48.91 -22.68
C SER A 596 21.59 -48.88 -22.66
N VAL A 597 22.18 -49.72 -21.82
CA VAL A 597 23.50 -50.29 -22.08
C VAL A 597 23.37 -51.80 -21.93
N ALA A 598 23.20 -52.47 -23.07
CA ALA A 598 23.57 -53.86 -23.21
C ALA A 598 25.10 -53.93 -23.23
N ALA A 599 25.70 -54.88 -22.52
CA ALA A 599 26.35 -56.02 -23.17
C ALA A 599 27.09 -56.96 -22.19
N ILE A 600 27.12 -58.21 -22.64
CA ILE A 600 28.16 -59.25 -22.53
C ILE A 600 27.90 -60.43 -21.56
N ALA A 601 27.83 -61.59 -22.23
CA ALA A 601 27.91 -63.01 -21.82
C ALA A 601 26.60 -63.69 -21.38
#